data_AF-A0A3P7NUG6-F1
#
_entry.id   AF-A0A3P7NUG6-F1
#
_cell.length_a   1.000
_cell.length_b   1.000
_cell.length_c   1.000
_cell.angle_alpha   90.00
_cell.angle_beta   90.00
_cell.angle_gamma   90.00
#
_symmetry.space_group_name_H-M   'P 1'
#
loop_
_entity.id
_entity.type
_entity.pdbx_description
1 polymer ?
#
loop_
_entity_poly.entity_id
_entity_poly.type
_entity_poly.pdbx_seq_one_letter_code
_entity_poly.pdbx_strand_id
1 'polypeptide(L)' 'MYNFTKLAIELNEPEDGVAPTDSRLRPDQRLMEEGLWDEANTEKERLEQKQRLKRKVWEDAEAAGILLFQLLLIAYQ' A
#
# COMPACT_ATOMS: atom_id res chain seq x y z
N MET A 1 -16.97 -9.55 16.49
CA MET A 1 -16.22 -9.50 15.21
C MET A 1 -17.07 -8.74 14.21
N TYR A 2 -16.70 -7.49 13.90
CA TYR A 2 -17.24 -6.46 12.96
C TYR A 2 -18.57 -6.65 12.17
N ASN A 3 -19.49 -7.50 12.61
CA ASN A 3 -20.72 -7.91 11.92
C ASN A 3 -20.48 -8.40 10.47
N PHE A 4 -19.37 -9.12 10.26
CA PHE A 4 -19.01 -9.63 8.95
C PHE A 4 -19.87 -10.83 8.54
N THR A 5 -20.17 -10.90 7.24
CA THR A 5 -20.71 -12.12 6.62
C THR A 5 -19.62 -13.18 6.56
N LYS A 6 -20.01 -14.45 6.40
CA LYS A 6 -19.06 -15.56 6.22
C LYS A 6 -18.06 -15.27 5.09
N LEU A 7 -18.56 -14.83 3.94
CA LEU A 7 -17.72 -14.46 2.80
C LEU A 7 -16.70 -13.37 3.17
N ALA A 8 -17.10 -12.33 3.90
CA ALA A 8 -16.20 -11.24 4.26
C ALA A 8 -15.06 -11.68 5.20
N ILE A 9 -15.30 -12.70 6.03
CA ILE A 9 -14.26 -13.30 6.89
C ILE A 9 -13.22 -14.02 6.03
N GLU A 10 -13.65 -14.75 5.02
CA GLU A 10 -12.79 -15.55 4.14
C GLU A 10 -11.91 -14.68 3.21
N LEU A 11 -12.30 -13.42 2.94
CA LEU A 11 -11.58 -12.54 2.01
C LEU A 11 -10.11 -12.26 2.39
N ASN A 12 -9.78 -12.25 3.69
CA ASN A 12 -8.42 -11.94 4.16
C ASN A 12 -7.67 -13.13 4.77
N GLU A 13 -8.18 -14.35 4.58
CA GLU A 13 -7.46 -15.56 4.97
C GLU A 13 -6.13 -15.67 4.19
N PRO A 14 -5.03 -16.10 4.84
CA PRO A 14 -3.74 -16.26 4.18
C PRO A 14 -3.79 -17.22 2.98
N GLU A 15 -3.15 -16.82 1.89
CA GLU A 15 -3.05 -17.60 0.65
C GLU A 15 -1.62 -17.52 0.11
N ASP A 16 -1.05 -18.66 -0.27
CA ASP A 16 0.29 -18.74 -0.84
C ASP A 16 0.33 -18.25 -2.29
N GLY A 17 1.48 -17.70 -2.70
CA GLY A 17 1.70 -17.31 -4.09
C GLY A 17 1.03 -16.00 -4.53
N VAL A 18 0.47 -15.22 -3.59
CA VAL A 18 -0.07 -13.90 -3.88
C VAL A 18 1.02 -12.90 -4.27
N ALA A 19 0.65 -11.88 -5.04
CA ALA A 19 1.57 -10.81 -5.40
C ALA A 19 2.02 -10.01 -4.15
N PRO A 20 3.21 -9.39 -4.15
CA PRO A 20 3.70 -8.60 -3.01
C PRO A 20 2.81 -7.42 -2.60
N THR A 21 1.88 -7.01 -3.45
CA THR A 21 0.95 -5.89 -3.23
C THR A 21 -0.46 -6.35 -2.86
N ASP A 22 -0.69 -7.66 -2.69
CA ASP A 22 -1.99 -8.20 -2.29
C ASP A 22 -2.39 -7.70 -0.90
N SER A 23 -3.68 -7.42 -0.71
CA SER A 23 -4.21 -6.88 0.56
C SER A 23 -3.96 -7.82 1.74
N ARG A 24 -3.86 -9.13 1.54
CA ARG A 24 -3.57 -10.10 2.61
C ARG A 24 -2.21 -9.91 3.26
N LEU A 25 -1.28 -9.27 2.54
CA LEU A 25 0.07 -8.95 3.00
C LEU A 25 0.15 -7.57 3.66
N ARG A 26 -0.97 -6.86 3.78
CA ARG A 26 -1.02 -5.53 4.39
C ARG A 26 -0.85 -5.64 5.92
N PRO A 27 0.26 -5.17 6.49
CA PRO A 27 0.64 -5.51 7.87
C PRO A 27 -0.20 -4.81 8.94
N ASP A 28 -0.65 -3.57 8.74
CA ASP A 28 -1.55 -2.87 9.66
C ASP A 28 -2.90 -3.58 9.78
N GLN A 29 -3.44 -4.06 8.66
CA GLN A 29 -4.69 -4.84 8.64
C GLN A 29 -4.53 -6.19 9.35
N ARG A 30 -3.42 -6.90 9.14
CA ARG A 30 -3.13 -8.19 9.80
C ARG A 30 -3.02 -8.03 11.32
N LEU A 31 -2.27 -7.03 11.79
CA LEU A 31 -2.14 -6.74 13.22
C LEU A 31 -3.49 -6.41 13.86
N MET A 32 -4.35 -5.66 13.16
CA MET A 32 -5.71 -5.37 13.63
C MET A 32 -6.56 -6.65 13.77
N GLU A 33 -6.48 -7.58 12.80
CA GLU A 33 -7.18 -8.87 12.86
C GLU A 33 -6.69 -9.76 14.01
N GLU A 34 -5.42 -9.64 14.39
CA GLU A 34 -4.81 -10.31 15.55
C GLU A 34 -5.12 -9.61 16.89
N GLY A 35 -5.78 -8.45 16.87
CA GLY A 35 -6.12 -7.66 18.06
C GLY A 35 -4.97 -6.81 18.60
N LEU A 36 -3.89 -6.67 17.84
CA LEU A 36 -2.69 -5.90 18.16
C LEU A 36 -2.84 -4.43 17.72
N TRP A 37 -3.71 -3.70 18.42
CA TRP A 37 -4.16 -2.37 18.01
C TRP A 37 -3.08 -1.28 17.97
N ASP A 38 -2.19 -1.25 18.95
CA ASP A 38 -1.14 -0.22 19.03
C ASP A 38 -0.10 -0.39 17.91
N GLU A 39 0.28 -1.63 17.63
CA GLU A 39 1.17 -1.99 16.53
C GLU A 39 0.50 -1.76 15.17
N ALA A 40 -0.78 -2.09 15.03
CA ALA A 40 -1.55 -1.81 13.82
C ALA A 40 -1.59 -0.31 13.50
N ASN A 41 -1.81 0.54 14.51
CA ASN A 41 -1.81 2.00 14.34
C ASN A 41 -0.43 2.54 13.93
N THR A 42 0.63 2.05 14.58
CA THR A 42 2.01 2.42 14.25
C THR A 42 2.34 2.07 12.79
N GLU A 43 1.96 0.87 12.36
CA GLU A 43 2.22 0.39 11.02
C GLU A 43 1.39 1.12 9.96
N LYS A 44 0.13 1.47 10.29
CA LYS A 44 -0.72 2.31 9.44
C LYS A 44 -0.08 3.68 9.19
N GLU A 45 0.40 4.34 10.24
CA GLU A 45 1.07 5.64 10.12
C GLU A 45 2.29 5.56 9.20
N ARG A 46 3.12 4.52 9.38
CA ARG A 46 4.31 4.27 8.56
C ARG A 46 3.96 4.10 7.08
N LEU A 47 2.95 3.29 6.77
CA LEU A 47 2.51 3.02 5.39
C LEU A 47 1.94 4.28 4.72
N GLU A 48 1.07 5.01 5.42
CA GLU A 48 0.46 6.21 4.87
C GLU A 48 1.50 7.34 4.68
N GLN A 49 2.44 7.52 5.61
CA GLN A 49 3.54 8.47 5.44
C GLN A 49 4.40 8.13 4.22
N LYS A 50 4.75 6.85 4.04
CA LYS A 50 5.47 6.37 2.85
C LYS A 50 4.70 6.69 1.56
N GLN A 51 3.39 6.47 1.54
CA GLN A 51 2.55 6.78 0.39
C GLN A 51 2.49 8.29 0.11
N ARG A 52 2.32 9.11 1.15
CA ARG A 52 2.31 10.59 1.05
C ARG A 52 3.62 11.13 0.50
N LEU A 53 4.77 10.64 0.99
CA LEU A 53 6.08 11.04 0.51
C LEU A 53 6.28 10.67 -0.96
N LYS A 54 5.91 9.43 -1.35
CA LYS A 54 6.03 8.98 -2.75
C LYS A 54 5.17 9.84 -3.68
N ARG A 55 3.96 10.20 -3.26
CA ARG A 55 3.08 11.10 -4.01
C ARG A 55 3.73 12.47 -4.20
N LYS A 56 4.22 13.09 -3.12
CA LYS A 56 4.87 14.40 -3.17
C LYS A 56 6.08 14.40 -4.12
N VAL A 57 6.94 13.39 -4.05
CA VAL A 57 8.10 13.27 -4.95
C VAL A 57 7.66 13.19 -6.42
N TRP A 58 6.55 12.47 -6.69
CA TRP A 58 6.03 12.35 -8.04
C TRP A 58 5.44 13.67 -8.56
N GLU A 59 4.67 14.37 -7.72
CA GLU A 59 4.12 15.70 -8.02
C GLU A 59 5.24 16.74 -8.27
N ASP A 60 6.29 16.73 -7.43
CA ASP A 60 7.46 17.62 -7.59
C ASP A 60 8.22 17.31 -8.90
N ALA A 61 8.38 16.03 -9.26
CA ALA A 61 9.02 15.60 -10.50
C ALA A 61 8.19 15.94 -11.75
N GLU A 62 6.87 15.86 -11.65
CA GLU A 62 5.94 16.28 -12.70
C GLU A 62 6.02 17.79 -12.92
N ALA A 63 5.95 18.58 -11.84
CA ALA A 63 6.06 20.04 -11.90
C ALA A 63 7.42 20.51 -12.45
N ALA A 64 8.49 19.78 -12.17
CA ALA A 64 9.82 20.05 -12.70
C ALA A 64 10.02 19.57 -14.16
N GLY A 65 9.02 18.93 -14.78
CA GLY A 65 9.09 18.40 -16.15
C GLY A 65 10.01 17.19 -16.32
N ILE A 66 10.50 16.60 -15.22
CA ILE A 66 11.46 15.48 -15.22
C ILE A 66 10.82 14.22 -15.82
N LEU A 67 9.55 13.97 -15.51
CA LEU A 67 8.82 12.80 -16.03
C LEU A 67 8.69 12.85 -17.56
N LEU A 68 8.40 14.02 -18.12
CA LEU A 68 8.30 14.21 -19.56
C LEU A 68 9.66 13.99 -20.24
N PHE A 69 10.74 14.50 -19.63
CA PHE A 69 12.10 14.31 -20.13
C PHE A 69 12.55 12.85 -20.10
N GLN A 70 12.24 12.11 -19.03
CA GLN A 70 12.52 10.66 -18.95
C GLN A 70 11.73 9.86 -19.99
N LEU A 71 10.44 10.16 -20.19
CA LEU A 71 9.62 9.49 -21.20
C LEU A 71 10.14 9.73 -22.61
N LEU A 72 10.55 10.97 -22.92
CA LEU A 72 11.19 11.28 -24.20
C LEU A 72 12.50 10.51 -24.35
N LEU A 73 13.40 10.53 -23.36
CA LEU A 73 14.66 9.77 -23.42
C LEU A 73 14.45 8.28 -23.70
N ILE A 74 13.45 7.65 -23.07
CA ILE A 74 13.13 6.24 -23.31
C ILE A 74 12.57 6.02 -24.73
N ALA A 75 11.79 6.96 -25.26
CA ALA A 75 11.24 6.87 -26.62
C ALA A 75 12.28 7.09 -27.74
N TYR A 76 13.43 7.68 -27.42
CA TYR A 76 14.54 7.95 -28.35
C TYR A 76 15.73 6.98 -28.22
N GLN A 77 15.63 5.94 -27.39
CA GLN A 77 16.58 4.82 -27.31
C GLN A 77 15.96 3.57 -27.92
#